data_AF-A0A7X9JAY3-F1
#
_entry.id   AF-A0A7X9JAY3-F1
#
_cell.length_a   1.000
_cell.length_b   1.000
_cell.length_c   1.000
_cell.angle_alpha   90.00
_cell.angle_beta   90.00
_cell.angle_gamma   90.00
#
_symmetry.space_group_name_H-M   'P 1'
#
loop_
_entity.id
_entity.type
_entity.pdbx_description
1 polymer ?
#
loop_
_entity_poly.entity_id
_entity_poly.type
_entity_poly.pdbx_seq_one_letter_code
_entity_poly.pdbx_strand_id
1 'polypeptide(L)'
;DGAQSDQALASFRFDVTRLTVYPEKTLKLDQTVTANGLTMQFVKIDYTPSYSTITLCYNKPPQSGTYSDWWPGNDGMFLAIGDEKARNQSGRLLSDSDLGGYMGKGTPPADLSMIENGRCVELGFPLGTRGAETPQTSTLIIPQLELMRPEVISANEIDAANLKLQAEGIQVQQQTFSGNGGGGGGFVFLKKPAGMSDTQALEKLYQALGYDYAGPWLFTFELPPDQP
;
A
#
# COMPACT_ATOMS: atom_id res chain seq x y z
N ASP A 1 -52.67 -20.82 -31.28
CA ASP A 1 -52.03 -21.53 -30.15
C ASP A 1 -50.91 -22.43 -30.63
N GLY A 2 -49.68 -21.94 -30.57
CA GLY A 2 -48.49 -22.70 -30.90
C GLY A 2 -47.34 -22.24 -30.00
N ALA A 3 -47.22 -22.87 -28.84
CA ALA A 3 -46.11 -22.63 -27.93
C ALA A 3 -44.84 -23.19 -28.59
N GLN A 4 -43.98 -22.28 -29.04
CA GLN A 4 -42.66 -22.61 -29.55
C GLN A 4 -41.82 -23.03 -28.35
N SER A 5 -41.50 -24.33 -28.25
CA SER A 5 -40.63 -24.85 -27.20
C SER A 5 -39.24 -24.25 -27.37
N ASP A 6 -38.74 -23.56 -26.35
CA ASP A 6 -37.34 -23.15 -26.25
C ASP A 6 -36.46 -24.40 -26.32
N GLN A 7 -35.93 -24.68 -27.51
CA GLN A 7 -35.04 -25.80 -27.73
C GLN A 7 -33.63 -25.34 -27.37
N ALA A 8 -33.07 -25.88 -26.28
CA ALA A 8 -31.71 -25.58 -25.87
C ALA A 8 -30.74 -25.91 -27.02
N LEU A 9 -30.07 -24.88 -27.54
CA LEU A 9 -29.14 -24.99 -28.69
C LEU A 9 -27.88 -25.79 -28.35
N ALA A 10 -27.50 -25.85 -27.07
CA ALA A 10 -26.45 -26.71 -26.56
C ALA A 10 -26.59 -26.90 -25.04
N SER A 11 -26.08 -28.01 -24.53
CA SER A 11 -25.94 -28.27 -23.10
C SER A 11 -24.46 -28.57 -22.82
N PHE A 12 -23.86 -27.79 -21.92
CA PHE A 12 -22.47 -27.98 -21.50
C PHE A 12 -22.45 -28.69 -20.14
N ARG A 13 -21.56 -29.66 -20.00
CA ARG A 13 -21.26 -30.32 -18.73
C ARG A 13 -19.77 -30.13 -18.44
N PHE A 14 -19.47 -29.47 -17.33
CA PHE A 14 -18.11 -29.34 -16.83
C PHE A 14 -17.90 -30.42 -15.77
N ASP A 15 -16.95 -31.32 -16.03
CA ASP A 15 -16.56 -32.35 -15.06
C ASP A 15 -15.34 -31.85 -14.28
N VAL A 16 -15.58 -31.43 -13.05
CA VAL A 16 -14.61 -30.73 -12.18
C VAL A 16 -13.81 -31.70 -11.30
N THR A 17 -13.86 -33.00 -11.59
CA THR A 17 -13.32 -34.07 -10.72
C THR A 17 -11.79 -34.13 -10.62
N ARG A 18 -11.05 -33.37 -11.43
CA ARG A 18 -9.57 -33.39 -11.48
C ARG A 18 -8.91 -32.02 -11.35
N LEU A 19 -9.57 -31.06 -10.69
CA LEU A 19 -8.95 -29.77 -10.41
C LEU A 19 -8.23 -29.81 -9.06
N THR A 20 -6.91 -29.61 -9.10
CA THR A 20 -6.09 -29.42 -7.90
C THR A 20 -6.52 -28.13 -7.22
N VAL A 21 -7.02 -28.24 -5.99
CA VAL A 21 -7.32 -27.08 -5.14
C VAL A 21 -6.10 -26.82 -4.28
N TYR A 22 -5.55 -25.62 -4.40
CA TYR A 22 -4.46 -25.15 -3.55
C TYR A 22 -5.08 -24.32 -2.42
N PRO A 23 -5.10 -24.83 -1.17
CA PRO A 23 -5.61 -24.05 -0.06
C PRO A 23 -4.71 -22.85 0.19
N GLU A 24 -5.29 -21.79 0.76
CA GLU A 24 -4.50 -20.69 1.31
C GLU A 24 -3.56 -21.23 2.39
N LYS A 25 -2.32 -20.75 2.35
CA LYS A 25 -1.29 -21.05 3.34
C LYS A 25 -0.93 -19.77 4.08
N THR A 26 -0.62 -19.91 5.37
CA THR A 26 -0.13 -18.82 6.21
C THR A 26 1.32 -19.06 6.57
N LEU A 27 2.18 -18.07 6.34
CA LEU A 27 3.53 -18.04 6.89
C LEU A 27 3.64 -16.88 7.87
N LYS A 28 3.87 -17.20 9.14
CA LYS A 28 4.24 -16.20 10.16
C LYS A 28 5.72 -15.88 10.02
N LEU A 29 6.04 -14.60 9.93
CA LEU A 29 7.40 -14.11 9.75
C LEU A 29 7.91 -13.40 11.00
N ASP A 30 7.07 -12.60 11.65
CA ASP A 30 7.41 -11.76 12.80
C ASP A 30 8.73 -10.97 12.60
N GLN A 31 9.04 -10.61 11.35
CA GLN A 31 10.25 -9.89 11.00
C GLN A 31 10.07 -8.41 11.29
N THR A 32 11.08 -7.79 11.88
CA THR A 32 11.09 -6.36 12.18
C THR A 32 12.24 -5.67 11.45
N VAL A 33 11.94 -4.57 10.77
CA VAL A 33 12.92 -3.76 10.05
C VAL A 33 12.75 -2.30 10.46
N THR A 34 13.87 -1.62 10.73
CA THR A 34 13.89 -0.19 11.04
C THR A 34 14.59 0.57 9.92
N ALA A 35 13.95 1.63 9.43
CA ALA A 35 14.52 2.56 8.47
C ALA A 35 14.17 3.99 8.88
N ASN A 36 15.16 4.89 8.81
CA ASN A 36 15.05 6.30 9.18
C ASN A 36 14.47 6.57 10.58
N GLY A 37 14.58 5.61 11.51
CA GLY A 37 14.08 5.74 12.89
C GLY A 37 12.63 5.27 13.09
N LEU A 38 11.99 4.73 12.06
CA LEU A 38 10.66 4.12 12.15
C LEU A 38 10.76 2.62 11.92
N THR A 39 10.09 1.87 12.79
CA THR A 39 10.10 0.41 12.80
C THR A 39 8.82 -0.14 12.17
N MET A 40 8.99 -1.09 11.27
CA MET A 40 7.92 -1.86 10.65
C MET A 40 8.10 -3.35 10.97
N GLN A 41 6.99 -4.00 11.27
CA GLN A 41 6.89 -5.44 11.54
C GLN A 41 6.06 -6.10 10.45
N PHE A 42 6.66 -7.04 9.74
CA PHE A 42 5.97 -7.98 8.87
C PHE A 42 5.54 -9.17 9.71
N VAL A 43 4.27 -9.18 10.09
CA VAL A 43 3.69 -10.18 10.99
C VAL A 43 3.54 -11.52 10.27
N LYS A 44 2.78 -11.52 9.17
CA LYS A 44 2.48 -12.73 8.39
C LYS A 44 2.12 -12.42 6.95
N ILE A 45 2.25 -13.43 6.12
CA ILE A 45 1.71 -13.50 4.76
C ILE A 45 0.75 -14.68 4.65
N ASP A 46 -0.44 -14.41 4.15
CA ASP A 46 -1.40 -15.42 3.71
C ASP A 46 -1.35 -15.45 2.18
N TYR A 47 -1.22 -16.64 1.58
CA TYR A 47 -0.96 -16.73 0.14
C TYR A 47 -1.56 -17.99 -0.49
N THR A 48 -1.85 -17.85 -1.78
CA THR A 48 -2.28 -18.89 -2.71
C THR A 48 -1.35 -18.86 -3.92
N PRO A 49 -1.49 -19.77 -4.90
CA PRO A 49 -0.74 -19.66 -6.15
C PRO A 49 -0.92 -18.33 -6.91
N SER A 50 -2.04 -17.63 -6.73
CA SER A 50 -2.40 -16.44 -7.52
C SER A 50 -2.41 -15.12 -6.76
N TYR A 51 -2.42 -15.14 -5.43
CA TYR A 51 -2.62 -13.94 -4.63
C TYR A 51 -1.96 -14.08 -3.26
N SER A 52 -1.50 -12.95 -2.71
CA SER A 52 -0.94 -12.86 -1.36
C SER A 52 -1.50 -11.65 -0.62
N THR A 53 -1.78 -11.81 0.65
CA THR A 53 -2.09 -10.73 1.60
C THR A 53 -1.03 -10.69 2.70
N ILE A 54 -0.58 -9.49 3.02
CA ILE A 54 0.47 -9.23 4.00
C ILE A 54 -0.11 -8.43 5.16
N THR A 55 0.11 -8.90 6.38
CA THR A 55 -0.16 -8.12 7.60
C THR A 55 1.11 -7.38 8.01
N LEU A 56 1.06 -6.06 7.98
CA LEU A 56 2.15 -5.17 8.35
C LEU A 56 1.72 -4.25 9.48
N CYS A 57 2.54 -4.14 10.52
CA CYS A 57 2.33 -3.23 11.65
C CYS A 57 3.51 -2.26 11.78
N TYR A 58 3.26 -1.00 12.10
CA TYR A 58 4.32 0.00 12.21
C TYR A 58 3.94 1.17 13.12
N ASN A 59 4.94 1.83 13.71
CA ASN A 59 4.73 3.12 14.38
C ASN A 59 4.51 4.22 13.33
N LYS A 60 3.67 5.21 13.66
CA LYS A 60 3.52 6.39 12.78
C LYS A 60 4.74 7.31 12.89
N PRO A 61 5.07 8.09 11.83
CA PRO A 61 6.16 9.07 11.88
C PRO A 61 6.07 10.01 13.09
N PRO A 62 7.18 10.41 13.73
CA PRO A 62 7.15 11.17 14.98
C PRO A 62 6.54 12.57 14.88
N GLN A 63 6.40 13.11 13.66
CA GLN A 63 5.73 14.40 13.40
C GLN A 63 4.23 14.23 13.11
N SER A 64 3.72 13.02 13.23
CA SER A 64 2.33 12.71 12.97
C SER A 64 1.45 13.26 14.10
N GLY A 65 0.56 14.19 13.78
CA GLY A 65 -0.51 14.59 14.71
C GLY A 65 -1.46 13.43 15.02
N THR A 66 -2.33 13.61 16.01
CA THR A 66 -3.42 12.67 16.30
C THR A 66 -4.33 12.53 15.08
N TYR A 67 -4.75 11.30 14.75
CA TYR A 67 -5.61 10.97 13.60
C TYR A 67 -4.93 11.13 12.22
N SER A 68 -3.61 11.04 12.17
CA SER A 68 -2.85 11.05 10.93
C SER A 68 -2.96 9.72 10.19
N ASP A 69 -3.48 9.76 8.96
CA ASP A 69 -3.75 8.60 8.13
C ASP A 69 -2.54 8.20 7.28
N TRP A 70 -1.48 7.71 7.94
CA TRP A 70 -0.27 7.23 7.26
C TRP A 70 -0.46 5.84 6.67
N TRP A 71 -0.06 5.65 5.43
CA TRP A 71 -0.21 4.40 4.68
C TRP A 71 1.09 4.03 3.97
N PRO A 72 1.42 2.75 3.74
CA PRO A 72 2.48 2.39 2.81
C PRO A 72 2.22 2.98 1.42
N GLY A 73 3.16 3.79 0.94
CA GLY A 73 3.03 4.48 -0.34
C GLY A 73 2.93 3.48 -1.49
N ASN A 74 2.03 3.73 -2.45
CA ASN A 74 1.84 2.80 -3.58
C ASN A 74 2.95 2.93 -4.63
N ASP A 75 3.61 4.09 -4.70
CA ASP A 75 4.68 4.32 -5.66
C ASP A 75 5.97 3.63 -5.20
N GLY A 76 6.43 2.70 -6.03
CA GLY A 76 7.63 1.90 -5.76
C GLY A 76 7.44 0.75 -4.77
N MET A 77 6.26 0.60 -4.16
CA MET A 77 5.96 -0.58 -3.33
C MET A 77 5.62 -1.79 -4.20
N PHE A 78 6.26 -2.92 -3.89
CA PHE A 78 5.99 -4.18 -4.56
C PHE A 78 6.35 -5.39 -3.69
N LEU A 79 5.68 -6.50 -4.00
CA LEU A 79 6.06 -7.84 -3.58
C LEU A 79 6.72 -8.54 -4.76
N ALA A 80 7.91 -9.11 -4.54
CA ALA A 80 8.56 -10.03 -5.46
C ALA A 80 8.51 -11.46 -4.90
N ILE A 81 8.20 -12.43 -5.75
CA ILE A 81 8.22 -13.87 -5.45
C ILE A 81 8.91 -14.54 -6.63
N GLY A 82 10.10 -15.10 -6.41
CA GLY A 82 10.96 -15.56 -7.50
C GLY A 82 11.33 -14.40 -8.44
N ASP A 83 11.17 -14.61 -9.73
CA ASP A 83 11.48 -13.61 -10.77
C ASP A 83 10.32 -12.63 -11.06
N GLU A 84 9.18 -12.81 -10.40
CA GLU A 84 7.96 -12.05 -10.64
C GLU A 84 7.76 -10.98 -9.59
N LYS A 85 7.12 -9.88 -9.99
CA LYS A 85 6.79 -8.76 -9.09
C LYS A 85 5.40 -8.23 -9.33
N ALA A 86 4.72 -7.83 -8.26
CA ALA A 86 3.43 -7.17 -8.33
C ALA A 86 3.36 -5.96 -7.41
N ARG A 87 2.63 -4.94 -7.86
CA ARG A 87 2.24 -3.80 -7.02
C ARG A 87 1.08 -4.19 -6.12
N ASN A 88 0.95 -3.46 -5.02
CA ASN A 88 -0.23 -3.54 -4.17
C ASN A 88 -1.50 -3.16 -4.96
N GLN A 89 -2.58 -3.91 -4.78
CA GLN A 89 -3.89 -3.65 -5.38
C GLN A 89 -5.00 -3.46 -4.36
N SER A 90 -4.77 -3.79 -3.08
CA SER A 90 -5.78 -3.64 -2.04
C SER A 90 -5.16 -3.33 -0.69
N GLY A 91 -5.76 -2.41 0.05
CA GLY A 91 -5.37 -2.08 1.41
C GLY A 91 -6.56 -2.15 2.34
N ARG A 92 -6.35 -2.64 3.57
CA ARG A 92 -7.36 -2.60 4.63
C ARG A 92 -6.71 -2.24 5.97
N LEU A 93 -7.32 -1.29 6.67
CA LEU A 93 -6.90 -0.94 8.03
C LEU A 93 -7.37 -2.04 8.99
N LEU A 94 -6.44 -2.63 9.74
CA LEU A 94 -6.73 -3.65 10.74
C LEU A 94 -6.81 -3.05 12.15
N SER A 95 -5.87 -2.16 12.48
CA SER A 95 -5.86 -1.44 13.75
C SER A 95 -5.16 -0.09 13.64
N ASP A 96 -5.57 0.88 14.45
CA ASP A 96 -4.87 2.14 14.66
C ASP A 96 -5.03 2.59 16.12
N SER A 97 -3.92 2.90 16.77
CA SER A 97 -3.93 3.38 18.16
C SER A 97 -4.81 4.61 18.38
N ASP A 98 -4.90 5.51 17.40
CA ASP A 98 -5.64 6.78 17.53
C ASP A 98 -7.15 6.57 17.35
N LEU A 99 -7.54 5.46 16.70
CA LEU A 99 -8.95 5.15 16.40
C LEU A 99 -9.55 4.15 17.39
N GLY A 100 -8.90 3.93 18.53
CA GLY A 100 -9.36 2.99 19.56
C GLY A 100 -8.88 1.55 19.34
N GLY A 101 -7.90 1.33 18.46
CA GLY A 101 -7.25 0.03 18.29
C GLY A 101 -7.81 -0.78 17.12
N TYR A 102 -8.19 -2.03 17.37
CA TYR A 102 -8.65 -2.97 16.34
C TYR A 102 -9.97 -2.52 15.69
N MET A 103 -9.99 -2.51 14.36
CA MET A 103 -11.09 -1.99 13.54
C MET A 103 -12.03 -3.10 13.02
N GLY A 104 -11.70 -4.38 13.24
CA GLY A 104 -12.53 -5.49 12.82
C GLY A 104 -13.70 -5.78 13.76
N LYS A 105 -14.58 -6.69 13.33
CA LYS A 105 -15.66 -7.20 14.19
C LYS A 105 -15.12 -8.31 15.11
N GLY A 106 -15.52 -8.28 16.38
CA GLY A 106 -15.17 -9.32 17.36
C GLY A 106 -13.79 -9.13 17.98
N THR A 107 -13.24 -10.21 18.53
CA THR A 107 -11.94 -10.20 19.20
C THR A 107 -10.81 -10.02 18.17
N PRO A 108 -9.80 -9.16 18.44
CA PRO A 108 -8.63 -9.06 17.59
C PRO A 108 -7.93 -10.42 17.44
N PRO A 109 -7.37 -10.73 16.26
CA PRO A 109 -6.52 -11.90 16.09
C PRO A 109 -5.35 -11.89 17.08
N ALA A 110 -5.02 -13.04 17.67
CA ALA A 110 -3.96 -13.14 18.67
C ALA A 110 -2.56 -12.82 18.11
N ASP A 111 -2.39 -12.92 16.80
CA ASP A 111 -1.18 -12.56 16.05
C ASP A 111 -1.11 -11.07 15.68
N LEU A 112 -2.16 -10.28 15.91
CA LEU A 112 -2.15 -8.85 15.62
C LEU A 112 -1.47 -8.08 16.77
N SER A 113 -0.27 -7.57 16.53
CA SER A 113 0.44 -6.74 17.50
C SER A 113 -0.23 -5.39 17.67
N MET A 114 -0.70 -5.09 18.88
CA MET A 114 -1.17 -3.75 19.24
C MET A 114 0.04 -2.89 19.58
N ILE A 115 0.49 -2.08 18.62
CA ILE A 115 1.66 -1.21 18.77
C ILE A 115 1.21 0.15 19.31
N GLU A 116 1.90 0.65 20.34
CA GLU A 116 1.70 2.00 20.86
C GLU A 116 2.02 3.05 19.78
N ASN A 117 1.12 4.02 19.58
CA ASN A 117 1.21 4.99 18.48
C ASN A 117 1.39 4.33 17.10
N GLY A 118 0.84 3.14 16.93
CA GLY A 118 1.03 2.30 15.77
C GLY A 118 -0.24 1.95 15.04
N ARG A 119 -0.05 1.38 13.86
CA ARG A 119 -1.08 1.00 12.92
C ARG A 119 -0.73 -0.36 12.35
N CYS A 120 -1.75 -1.21 12.16
CA CYS A 120 -1.62 -2.44 11.38
C CYS A 120 -2.52 -2.39 10.16
N VAL A 121 -1.98 -2.82 9.03
CA VAL A 121 -2.65 -2.85 7.73
C VAL A 121 -2.50 -4.22 7.10
N GLU A 122 -3.47 -4.54 6.25
CA GLU A 122 -3.42 -5.65 5.32
C GLU A 122 -3.18 -5.09 3.91
N LEU A 123 -2.18 -5.63 3.20
CA LEU A 123 -1.83 -5.24 1.83
C LEU A 123 -1.99 -6.45 0.92
N GLY A 124 -2.67 -6.30 -0.21
CA GLY A 124 -2.95 -7.40 -1.13
C GLY A 124 -2.25 -7.24 -2.46
N PHE A 125 -1.65 -8.33 -2.92
CA PHE A 125 -0.86 -8.39 -4.13
C PHE A 125 -1.42 -9.49 -5.04
N PRO A 126 -1.65 -9.20 -6.33
CA PRO A 126 -2.04 -10.19 -7.34
C PRO A 126 -0.85 -11.05 -7.75
N LEU A 127 -0.16 -11.60 -6.76
CA LEU A 127 1.01 -12.44 -6.92
C LEU A 127 0.99 -13.50 -5.84
N GLY A 128 1.30 -14.73 -6.24
CA GLY A 128 1.42 -15.87 -5.36
C GLY A 128 2.54 -16.78 -5.84
N THR A 129 2.58 -17.98 -5.30
CA THR A 129 3.60 -19.01 -5.57
C THR A 129 3.47 -19.69 -6.93
N ARG A 130 2.36 -19.49 -7.67
CA ARG A 130 2.09 -20.03 -9.02
C ARG A 130 2.26 -21.55 -9.16
N GLY A 131 1.98 -22.32 -8.12
CA GLY A 131 2.14 -23.78 -8.14
C GLY A 131 3.59 -24.22 -7.94
N ALA A 132 4.45 -23.39 -7.33
CA ALA A 132 5.87 -23.67 -7.17
C ALA A 132 6.13 -25.00 -6.44
N GLU A 133 7.04 -25.81 -7.00
CA GLU A 133 7.47 -27.09 -6.43
C GLU A 133 8.70 -26.95 -5.50
N THR A 134 9.38 -25.80 -5.57
CA THR A 134 10.53 -25.49 -4.71
C THR A 134 10.27 -24.20 -3.95
N PRO A 135 10.93 -24.00 -2.79
CA PRO A 135 10.84 -22.74 -2.08
C PRO A 135 11.19 -21.55 -2.98
N GLN A 136 10.51 -20.42 -2.79
CA GLN A 136 10.67 -19.20 -3.57
C GLN A 136 11.19 -18.08 -2.67
N THR A 137 12.39 -17.57 -2.98
CA THR A 137 12.87 -16.33 -2.37
C THR A 137 11.92 -15.20 -2.71
N SER A 138 11.52 -14.46 -1.68
CA SER A 138 10.51 -13.43 -1.76
C SER A 138 10.99 -12.16 -1.08
N THR A 139 10.54 -11.02 -1.57
CA THR A 139 10.95 -9.71 -1.07
C THR A 139 9.79 -8.73 -1.09
N LEU A 140 9.48 -8.13 0.05
CA LEU A 140 8.57 -7.00 0.15
C LEU A 140 9.41 -5.71 0.25
N ILE A 141 9.14 -4.76 -0.63
CA ILE A 141 9.75 -3.42 -0.58
C ILE A 141 8.67 -2.39 -0.29
N ILE A 142 8.86 -1.63 0.78
CA ILE A 142 8.06 -0.46 1.12
C ILE A 142 8.99 0.75 1.08
N PRO A 143 8.97 1.55 0.02
CA PRO A 143 9.93 2.65 -0.14
C PRO A 143 9.63 3.84 0.75
N GLN A 144 8.36 4.06 1.09
CA GLN A 144 7.91 5.19 1.90
C GLN A 144 6.55 4.93 2.56
N LEU A 145 6.26 5.71 3.60
CA LEU A 145 4.90 5.95 4.06
C LEU A 145 4.40 7.27 3.48
N GLU A 146 3.11 7.34 3.18
CA GLU A 146 2.41 8.51 2.68
C GLU A 146 1.26 8.86 3.61
N LEU A 147 1.13 10.13 3.98
CA LEU A 147 -0.02 10.66 4.69
C LEU A 147 -1.14 10.92 3.69
N MET A 148 -2.39 10.59 4.05
CA MET A 148 -3.54 11.01 3.25
C MET A 148 -3.52 12.53 3.06
N ARG A 149 -3.30 12.94 1.82
CA ARG A 149 -3.12 14.35 1.44
C ARG A 149 -4.45 15.10 1.59
N PRO A 150 -4.47 16.26 2.24
CA PRO A 150 -5.67 17.10 2.25
C PRO A 150 -5.94 17.63 0.84
N GLU A 151 -7.22 17.81 0.50
CA GLU A 151 -7.62 18.39 -0.79
C GLU A 151 -7.14 19.84 -0.94
N VAL A 152 -7.12 20.59 0.16
CA VAL A 152 -6.66 21.97 0.23
C VAL A 152 -5.51 22.06 1.22
N ILE A 153 -4.41 22.66 0.78
CA ILE A 153 -3.24 22.94 1.63
C ILE A 153 -3.29 24.43 1.97
N SER A 154 -3.01 24.80 3.21
CA SER A 154 -3.03 26.22 3.56
C SER A 154 -1.87 26.98 2.90
N ALA A 155 -2.07 28.27 2.62
CA ALA A 155 -0.99 29.12 2.09
C ALA A 155 0.25 29.11 3.00
N ASN A 156 0.05 29.06 4.33
CA ASN A 156 1.14 28.99 5.29
C ASN A 156 1.97 27.70 5.15
N GLU A 157 1.33 26.56 4.88
CA GLU A 157 2.04 25.29 4.65
C GLU A 157 2.81 25.32 3.32
N ILE A 158 2.24 25.92 2.27
CA ILE A 158 2.93 26.12 0.98
C ILE A 158 4.12 27.05 1.15
N ASP A 159 3.98 28.14 1.90
CA ASP A 159 5.08 29.07 2.18
C ASP A 159 6.19 28.37 2.98
N ALA A 160 5.82 27.59 4.01
CA ALA A 160 6.78 26.79 4.78
C ALA A 160 7.49 25.73 3.92
N ALA A 161 6.78 25.07 3.00
CA ALA A 161 7.38 24.14 2.05
C ALA A 161 8.34 24.86 1.08
N ASN A 162 7.94 26.03 0.55
CA ASN A 162 8.80 26.84 -0.32
C ASN A 162 10.09 27.28 0.37
N LEU A 163 10.06 27.60 1.67
CA LEU A 163 11.28 27.90 2.45
C LEU A 163 12.26 26.72 2.47
N LYS A 164 11.76 25.48 2.60
CA LYS A 164 12.60 24.27 2.54
C LYS A 164 13.14 24.02 1.13
N LEU A 165 12.30 24.23 0.12
CA LEU A 165 12.59 23.97 -1.29
C LEU A 165 13.48 25.02 -1.95
N GLN A 166 13.66 26.18 -1.32
CA GLN A 166 14.47 27.28 -1.86
C GLN A 166 15.92 26.85 -2.13
N ALA A 167 16.50 26.02 -1.26
CA ALA A 167 17.85 25.49 -1.42
C ALA A 167 17.99 24.59 -2.67
N GLU A 168 16.90 24.00 -3.12
CA GLU A 168 16.82 23.13 -4.30
C GLU A 168 16.39 23.90 -5.57
N GLY A 169 16.19 25.22 -5.45
CA GLY A 169 15.75 26.06 -6.56
C GLY A 169 14.32 25.79 -7.03
N ILE A 170 13.49 25.21 -6.18
CA ILE A 170 12.08 24.91 -6.47
C ILE A 170 11.20 26.00 -5.82
N GLN A 171 10.21 26.46 -6.56
CA GLN A 171 9.16 27.35 -6.05
C GLN A 171 7.82 26.87 -6.59
N VAL A 172 6.85 26.70 -5.68
CA VAL A 172 5.52 26.22 -6.00
C VAL A 172 4.44 27.19 -5.54
N GLN A 173 3.32 27.18 -6.24
CA GLN A 173 2.09 27.81 -5.82
C GLN A 173 0.95 26.78 -5.91
N GLN A 174 0.03 26.79 -4.95
CA GLN A 174 -1.24 26.08 -5.11
C GLN A 174 -2.21 26.96 -5.90
N GLN A 175 -2.84 26.38 -6.91
CA GLN A 175 -3.96 26.99 -7.62
C GLN A 175 -5.22 26.20 -7.34
N THR A 176 -6.30 26.91 -7.05
CA THR A 176 -7.64 26.36 -6.97
C THR A 176 -8.54 27.14 -7.92
N PHE A 177 -9.52 26.46 -8.50
CA PHE A 177 -10.55 27.06 -9.33
C PHE A 177 -11.90 26.50 -8.93
N SER A 178 -12.95 27.31 -9.08
CA SER A 178 -14.33 26.91 -8.82
C SER A 178 -15.24 27.42 -9.95
N GLY A 179 -16.23 26.61 -10.31
CA GLY A 179 -17.23 26.93 -11.33
C GLY A 179 -18.59 26.29 -11.05
N ASN A 180 -19.57 26.57 -11.91
CA ASN A 180 -20.94 26.04 -11.80
C ASN A 180 -20.97 24.55 -12.13
N GLY A 181 -20.64 23.71 -11.15
CA GLY A 181 -20.61 22.25 -11.28
C GLY A 181 -19.49 21.57 -10.49
N GLY A 182 -18.61 22.35 -9.86
CA GLY A 182 -17.50 21.83 -9.06
C GLY A 182 -16.28 22.74 -9.11
N GLY A 183 -15.29 22.42 -8.28
CA GLY A 183 -13.97 23.04 -8.32
C GLY A 183 -12.88 22.01 -8.52
N GLY A 184 -11.67 22.48 -8.74
CA GLY A 184 -10.47 21.66 -8.77
C GLY A 184 -9.28 22.46 -8.27
N GLY A 185 -8.19 21.76 -7.98
CA GLY A 185 -6.96 22.39 -7.55
C GLY A 185 -5.75 21.58 -7.96
N GLY A 186 -4.59 22.21 -7.86
CA GLY A 186 -3.32 21.60 -8.17
C GLY A 186 -2.15 22.51 -7.84
N PHE A 187 -0.94 21.99 -8.08
CA PHE A 187 0.30 22.74 -7.88
C PHE A 187 0.84 23.24 -9.21
N VAL A 188 1.34 24.46 -9.20
CA VAL A 188 2.08 25.05 -10.31
C VAL A 188 3.50 25.33 -9.85
N PHE A 189 4.47 24.69 -10.50
CA PHE A 189 5.89 24.92 -10.27
C PHE A 189 6.33 26.17 -11.02
N LEU A 190 6.47 27.28 -10.31
CA LEU A 190 6.94 28.57 -10.84
C LEU A 190 8.43 28.54 -11.18
N LYS A 191 9.19 27.73 -10.42
CA LYS A 191 10.62 27.53 -10.63
C LYS A 191 10.99 26.09 -10.31
N LYS A 192 11.87 25.51 -11.11
CA LYS A 192 12.53 24.23 -10.86
C LYS A 192 13.89 24.18 -11.60
N PRO A 193 14.86 23.39 -11.12
CA PRO A 193 16.12 23.17 -11.82
C PRO A 193 15.92 22.66 -13.25
N ALA A 194 16.83 23.06 -14.16
CA ALA A 194 16.82 22.56 -15.53
C ALA A 194 16.98 21.03 -15.54
N GLY A 195 16.12 20.34 -16.31
CA GLY A 195 16.10 18.88 -16.40
C GLY A 195 15.29 18.16 -15.33
N MET A 196 14.77 18.84 -14.31
CA MET A 196 13.87 18.24 -13.32
C MET A 196 12.46 18.05 -13.88
N SER A 197 11.91 16.84 -13.77
CA SER A 197 10.52 16.57 -14.15
C SER A 197 9.54 17.15 -13.13
N ASP A 198 8.28 17.37 -13.53
CA ASP A 198 7.25 17.83 -12.58
C ASP A 198 6.96 16.77 -11.52
N THR A 199 7.06 15.47 -11.85
CA THR A 199 6.96 14.38 -10.89
C THR A 199 8.02 14.47 -9.80
N GLN A 200 9.29 14.71 -10.18
CA GLN A 200 10.37 14.89 -9.21
C GLN A 200 10.18 16.14 -8.35
N ALA A 201 9.69 17.23 -8.93
CA ALA A 201 9.39 18.45 -8.18
C ALA A 201 8.21 18.23 -7.20
N LEU A 202 7.23 17.41 -7.59
CA LEU A 202 6.08 17.05 -6.77
C LEU A 202 6.46 16.13 -5.59
N GLU A 203 7.30 15.13 -5.81
CA GLU A 203 7.86 14.30 -4.73
C GLU A 203 8.58 15.18 -3.69
N LYS A 204 9.42 16.12 -4.14
CA LYS A 204 10.11 17.07 -3.25
C LYS A 204 9.14 17.96 -2.49
N LEU A 205 8.06 18.40 -3.14
CA LEU A 205 7.02 19.17 -2.47
C LEU A 205 6.34 18.37 -1.36
N TYR A 206 5.94 17.12 -1.61
CA TYR A 206 5.31 16.29 -0.58
C TYR A 206 6.24 15.96 0.58
N GLN A 207 7.53 15.74 0.30
CA GLN A 207 8.55 15.66 1.35
C GLN A 207 8.67 16.96 2.16
N ALA A 208 8.68 18.12 1.50
CA ALA A 208 8.76 19.42 2.18
C ALA A 208 7.51 19.72 3.03
N LEU A 209 6.34 19.29 2.56
CA LEU A 209 5.07 19.35 3.30
C LEU A 209 5.00 18.34 4.45
N GLY A 210 5.89 17.34 4.47
CA GLY A 210 5.89 16.27 5.48
C GLY A 210 4.80 15.23 5.25
N TYR A 211 4.32 15.08 4.01
CA TYR A 211 3.34 14.07 3.63
C TYR A 211 3.97 12.74 3.24
N ASP A 212 5.26 12.73 2.95
CA ASP A 212 6.01 11.50 2.68
C ASP A 212 7.03 11.29 3.80
N TYR A 213 7.13 10.04 4.26
CA TYR A 213 8.16 9.61 5.18
C TYR A 213 8.98 8.49 4.53
N ALA A 214 10.21 8.82 4.17
CA ALA A 214 11.07 7.92 3.42
C ALA A 214 11.43 6.67 4.24
N GLY A 215 11.42 5.52 3.58
CA GLY A 215 12.09 4.29 4.02
C GLY A 215 13.48 4.16 3.37
N PRO A 216 13.85 3.00 2.78
CA PRO A 216 13.00 1.83 2.50
C PRO A 216 12.99 0.81 3.63
N TRP A 217 11.85 0.15 3.84
CA TRP A 217 11.77 -1.09 4.61
C TRP A 217 11.78 -2.27 3.64
N LEU A 218 12.81 -3.11 3.78
CA LEU A 218 13.06 -4.27 2.93
C LEU A 218 12.92 -5.53 3.77
N PHE A 219 11.96 -6.38 3.42
CA PHE A 219 11.78 -7.68 4.07
C PHE A 219 12.11 -8.79 3.09
N THR A 220 13.02 -9.69 3.46
CA THR A 220 13.40 -10.85 2.66
C THR A 220 13.02 -12.11 3.39
N PHE A 221 12.36 -13.03 2.69
CA PHE A 221 11.84 -14.27 3.26
C PHE A 221 11.75 -15.36 2.18
N GLU A 222 11.41 -16.57 2.60
CA GLU A 222 11.22 -17.70 1.70
C GLU A 222 9.80 -18.23 1.84
N LEU A 223 9.10 -18.37 0.71
CA LEU A 223 7.81 -19.05 0.67
C LEU A 223 8.03 -20.53 0.36
N PRO A 224 7.47 -21.45 1.15
CA PRO A 224 7.60 -22.88 0.88
C PRO A 224 6.84 -23.28 -0.39
N PRO A 225 7.13 -24.48 -0.94
CA PRO A 225 6.40 -25.03 -2.08
C PRO A 225 4.88 -25.11 -1.86
N ASP A 226 4.12 -25.15 -2.95
CA ASP A 226 2.68 -25.32 -2.91
C ASP A 226 2.26 -26.76 -2.60
N GLN A 227 3.10 -27.74 -2.91
CA GLN A 227 2.87 -29.13 -2.56
C GLN A 227 3.46 -29.46 -1.17
N PRO A 228 2.80 -30.35 -0.38
CA PRO A 228 3.33 -30.85 0.88
C PRO A 228 4.53 -31.79 0.70
#